data_AF-N8VEJ7-F1
#
_entry.id   AF-N8VEJ7-F1
#
_cell.length_a   1.000
_cell.length_b   1.000
_cell.length_c   1.000
_cell.angle_alpha   90.00
_cell.angle_beta   90.00
_cell.angle_gamma   90.00
#
_symmetry.space_group_name_H-M   'P 1'
#
loop_
_entity.id
_entity.type
_entity.pdbx_description
1 polymer ?
#
loop_
_entity_poly.entity_id
_entity_poly.type
_entity_poly.pdbx_seq_one_letter_code
_entity_poly.pdbx_strand_id
1 'polypeptide(L)'
;MDTAIIPDIQQKYAQLSPAQKDMFAGYGLRQIKHFVEISLPTIEAVLPEGAIVQGINAEGKMQAYNPEADQYYLWISDLQWQTTQRASQAVDLKEDALEIWNIFDLKSYELIELSHVHRDFLQV
;
A
#
# COMPACT_ATOMS: atom_id res chain seq x y z
N MET A 1 -9.39 -25.17 -0.51
CA MET A 1 -8.79 -23.88 -0.10
C MET A 1 -9.95 -22.92 -0.14
N ASP A 2 -10.44 -22.53 1.02
CA ASP A 2 -11.64 -21.70 1.11
C ASP A 2 -11.21 -20.24 0.95
N THR A 3 -11.45 -19.65 -0.23
CA THR A 3 -11.29 -18.20 -0.43
C THR A 3 -12.22 -17.48 0.53
N ALA A 4 -11.73 -16.50 1.28
CA ALA A 4 -12.62 -15.69 2.10
C ALA A 4 -13.63 -14.95 1.21
N ILE A 5 -14.92 -15.22 1.43
CA ILE A 5 -15.99 -14.45 0.81
C ILE A 5 -16.06 -13.13 1.57
N ILE A 6 -15.44 -12.08 1.03
CA ILE A 6 -15.59 -10.75 1.60
C ILE A 6 -17.05 -10.30 1.39
N PRO A 7 -17.81 -10.04 2.46
CA PRO A 7 -19.17 -9.53 2.36
C PRO A 7 -19.20 -8.22 1.58
N ASP A 8 -20.19 -8.10 0.70
CA ASP A 8 -20.43 -6.90 -0.09
C ASP A 8 -19.21 -6.42 -0.90
N ILE A 9 -18.33 -7.35 -1.32
CA ILE A 9 -17.12 -7.04 -2.08
C ILE A 9 -17.39 -6.17 -3.31
N GLN A 10 -18.51 -6.39 -4.01
CA GLN A 10 -18.91 -5.56 -5.15
C GLN A 10 -19.19 -4.10 -4.74
N GLN A 11 -19.89 -3.89 -3.61
CA GLN A 11 -20.21 -2.55 -3.12
C GLN A 11 -18.96 -1.85 -2.57
N LYS A 12 -18.11 -2.57 -1.85
CA LYS A 12 -16.80 -2.07 -1.36
C LYS A 12 -15.90 -1.69 -2.53
N TYR A 13 -15.79 -2.55 -3.55
CA TYR A 13 -15.01 -2.26 -4.76
C TYR A 13 -15.57 -1.07 -5.55
N ALA A 14 -16.89 -0.89 -5.59
CA ALA A 14 -17.51 0.24 -6.28
C ALA A 14 -17.18 1.60 -5.64
N GLN A 15 -16.89 1.62 -4.33
CA GLN A 15 -16.48 2.83 -3.59
C GLN A 15 -15.05 3.27 -3.92
N LEU A 16 -14.22 2.37 -4.45
CA LEU A 16 -12.83 2.67 -4.77
C LEU A 16 -12.70 3.70 -5.90
N SER A 17 -11.75 4.62 -5.72
CA SER A 17 -11.27 5.50 -6.79
C SER A 17 -10.59 4.68 -7.91
N PRO A 18 -10.37 5.24 -9.11
CA PRO A 18 -9.62 4.56 -10.17
C PRO A 18 -8.24 4.07 -9.71
N ALA A 19 -7.46 4.93 -9.04
CA ALA A 19 -6.13 4.56 -8.53
C ALA A 19 -6.21 3.42 -7.50
N GLN A 20 -7.23 3.44 -6.63
CA GLN A 20 -7.44 2.38 -5.65
C GLN A 20 -7.85 1.05 -6.30
N LYS A 21 -8.59 1.09 -7.42
CA LYS A 21 -8.92 -0.12 -8.21
C LYS A 21 -7.68 -0.70 -8.87
N ASP A 22 -6.82 0.15 -9.42
CA ASP A 22 -5.54 -0.27 -9.99
C ASP A 22 -4.65 -0.91 -8.91
N MET A 23 -4.59 -0.32 -7.73
CA MET A 23 -3.87 -0.87 -6.57
C MET A 23 -4.48 -2.20 -6.10
N PHE A 24 -5.82 -2.29 -6.01
CA PHE A 24 -6.51 -3.53 -5.68
C PHE A 24 -6.18 -4.64 -6.68
N ALA A 25 -6.18 -4.34 -7.97
CA ALA A 25 -5.88 -5.30 -9.03
C ALA A 25 -4.40 -5.71 -9.06
N GLY A 26 -3.49 -4.77 -8.84
CA GLY A 26 -2.05 -5.00 -8.91
C GLY A 26 -1.47 -5.71 -7.69
N TYR A 27 -1.89 -5.33 -6.48
CA TYR A 27 -1.32 -5.87 -5.23
C TYR A 27 -2.22 -6.91 -4.56
N GLY A 28 -3.54 -6.72 -4.64
CA GLY A 28 -4.52 -7.50 -3.90
C GLY A 28 -4.56 -7.18 -2.40
N LEU A 29 -5.69 -7.53 -1.77
CA LEU A 29 -5.97 -7.16 -0.37
C LEU A 29 -4.96 -7.71 0.64
N ARG A 30 -4.41 -8.90 0.40
CA ARG A 30 -3.38 -9.47 1.27
C ARG A 30 -2.13 -8.58 1.35
N GLN A 31 -1.63 -8.11 0.21
CA GLN A 31 -0.44 -7.27 0.17
C GLN A 31 -0.72 -5.88 0.73
N ILE A 32 -1.91 -5.33 0.45
CA ILE A 32 -2.35 -4.05 1.04
C ILE A 32 -2.41 -4.15 2.57
N LYS A 33 -3.00 -5.22 3.13
CA LYS A 33 -3.01 -5.47 4.58
C LYS A 33 -1.59 -5.59 5.13
N HIS A 34 -0.74 -6.41 4.50
CA HIS A 34 0.64 -6.57 4.93
C HIS A 34 1.39 -5.23 4.92
N PHE A 35 1.20 -4.43 3.88
CA PHE A 35 1.83 -3.12 3.77
C PHE A 35 1.38 -2.21 4.92
N VAL A 36 0.08 -2.06 5.15
CA VAL A 36 -0.48 -1.14 6.16
C VAL A 36 -0.15 -1.58 7.59
N GLU A 37 -0.23 -2.88 7.89
CA GLU A 37 -0.11 -3.36 9.27
C GLU A 37 1.30 -3.76 9.69
N ILE A 38 2.18 -4.09 8.73
CA ILE A 38 3.52 -4.63 9.01
C ILE A 38 4.61 -3.73 8.45
N SER A 39 4.58 -3.49 7.14
CA SER A 39 5.66 -2.74 6.48
C SER A 39 5.67 -1.27 6.91
N LEU A 40 4.51 -0.60 6.84
CA LEU A 40 4.39 0.84 7.05
C LEU A 40 4.84 1.27 8.46
N PRO A 41 4.41 0.62 9.56
CA PRO A 41 4.90 0.96 10.90
C PRO A 41 6.42 0.81 11.03
N THR A 42 7.01 -0.21 10.41
CA THR A 42 8.46 -0.45 10.42
C THR A 42 9.20 0.67 9.69
N ILE A 43 8.66 1.09 8.54
CA ILE A 43 9.22 2.10 7.67
C ILE A 43 9.12 3.50 8.30
N GLU A 44 7.98 3.83 8.90
CA GLU A 44 7.73 5.11 9.56
C GLU A 44 8.54 5.25 10.87
N ALA A 45 8.83 4.16 11.58
CA ALA A 45 9.58 4.18 12.83
C ALA A 45 11.02 4.73 12.72
N VAL A 46 11.62 4.66 11.53
CA VAL A 46 12.99 5.13 11.26
C VAL A 46 13.01 6.23 10.19
N LEU A 47 11.85 6.81 9.88
CA LEU A 47 11.72 7.88 8.92
C LEU A 47 12.51 9.13 9.37
N PRO A 48 13.30 9.77 8.49
CA PRO A 48 13.97 11.02 8.83
C PRO A 48 13.00 12.09 9.31
N GLU A 49 13.42 12.88 10.29
CA GLU A 49 12.60 13.97 10.84
C GLU A 49 12.11 14.91 9.73
N GLY A 50 10.84 15.30 9.79
CA GLY A 50 10.19 16.14 8.78
C GLY A 50 9.87 15.46 7.44
N ALA A 51 10.31 14.22 7.22
CA ALA A 51 9.92 13.46 6.03
C ALA A 51 8.53 12.84 6.18
N ILE A 52 7.85 12.66 5.04
CA ILE A 52 6.53 12.04 4.94
C ILE A 52 6.60 10.91 3.92
N VAL A 53 6.17 9.71 4.31
CA VAL A 53 6.02 8.59 3.37
C VAL A 53 4.94 8.92 2.36
N GLN A 54 5.30 8.93 1.07
CA GLN A 54 4.37 9.13 -0.03
C GLN A 54 3.68 7.83 -0.43
N GLY A 55 4.42 6.73 -0.50
CA GLY A 55 3.89 5.44 -0.95
C GLY A 55 4.90 4.60 -1.72
N ILE A 56 4.42 3.75 -2.62
CA ILE A 56 5.23 2.84 -3.44
C ILE A 56 5.47 3.49 -4.80
N ASN A 57 6.72 3.64 -5.21
CA ASN A 57 7.05 4.19 -6.50
C ASN A 57 6.97 3.14 -7.64
N ALA A 58 7.13 3.58 -8.88
CA ALA A 58 7.09 2.71 -10.06
C ALA A 58 8.15 1.58 -10.09
N GLU A 59 9.19 1.64 -9.26
CA GLU A 59 10.18 0.56 -9.09
C GLU A 59 9.80 -0.45 -7.99
N GLY A 60 8.64 -0.28 -7.35
CA GLY A 60 8.22 -1.09 -6.21
C GLY A 60 8.93 -0.72 -4.90
N LYS A 61 9.59 0.44 -4.83
CA LYS A 61 10.28 0.92 -3.62
C LYS A 61 9.44 1.94 -2.88
N MET A 62 9.56 1.94 -1.56
CA MET A 62 8.93 2.99 -0.75
C MET A 62 9.65 4.31 -0.92
N GLN A 63 8.88 5.38 -1.09
CA GLN A 63 9.36 6.73 -1.29
C GLN A 63 8.82 7.65 -0.20
N ALA A 64 9.67 8.55 0.28
CA ALA A 64 9.30 9.63 1.18
C ALA A 64 9.89 10.96 0.70
N TYR A 65 9.28 12.05 1.15
CA TYR A 65 9.70 13.41 0.83
C TYR A 65 9.69 14.28 2.08
N ASN A 66 10.76 15.05 2.30
CA ASN A 66 10.82 16.10 3.30
C ASN A 66 10.65 17.46 2.61
N PRO A 67 9.54 18.17 2.84
CA PRO A 67 9.27 19.47 2.22
C PRO A 67 10.12 20.61 2.79
N GLU A 68 10.64 20.49 4.01
CA GLU A 68 11.48 21.52 4.63
C GLU A 68 12.90 21.52 4.05
N ALA A 69 13.43 20.32 3.80
CA ALA A 69 14.77 20.11 3.24
C ALA A 69 14.76 19.97 1.70
N ASP A 70 13.59 19.93 1.07
CA ASP A 70 13.38 19.58 -0.34
C ASP A 70 14.13 18.29 -0.75
N GLN A 71 14.00 17.25 0.07
CA GLN A 71 14.81 16.03 -0.04
C GLN A 71 13.92 14.80 -0.17
N TYR A 72 14.23 13.96 -1.16
CA TYR A 72 13.59 12.66 -1.33
C TYR A 72 14.40 11.54 -0.70
N TYR A 73 13.69 10.50 -0.26
CA TYR A 73 14.25 9.30 0.34
C TYR A 73 13.63 8.06 -0.31
N LEU A 74 14.44 7.02 -0.47
CA LEU A 74 13.98 5.68 -0.85
C LEU A 74 14.31 4.69 0.25
N TRP A 75 13.36 3.81 0.53
CA TRP A 75 13.58 2.67 1.41
C TRP A 75 14.40 1.63 0.69
N ILE A 76 15.52 1.23 1.30
CA ILE A 76 16.38 0.16 0.82
C ILE A 76 16.24 -1.08 1.71
N SER A 77 16.57 -2.24 1.18
CA SER A 77 16.36 -3.55 1.83
C SER A 77 17.00 -3.71 3.22
N ASP A 78 17.93 -2.83 3.58
CA ASP A 78 18.62 -2.81 4.87
C ASP A 78 17.84 -2.09 5.99
N LEU A 79 16.52 -1.93 5.82
CA LEU A 79 15.63 -1.24 6.75
C LEU A 79 16.03 0.22 7.01
N GLN A 80 16.50 0.89 5.96
CA GLN A 80 17.02 2.25 6.05
C GLN A 80 16.49 3.14 4.92
N TRP A 81 16.43 4.43 5.20
CA TRP A 81 16.14 5.47 4.22
C TRP A 81 17.43 6.00 3.62
N GLN A 82 17.50 6.03 2.29
CA GLN A 82 18.61 6.64 1.55
C GLN A 82 18.13 7.86 0.79
N THR A 83 18.84 8.98 0.93
CA THR A 83 18.59 10.20 0.13
C THR A 83 18.75 9.91 -1.36
N THR A 84 17.87 10.46 -2.18
CA THR A 84 17.91 10.30 -3.64
C THR A 84 17.56 11.59 -4.37
N GLN A 85 18.02 11.70 -5.62
CA GLN A 85 17.53 12.67 -6.61
C GLN A 85 16.65 12.00 -7.68
N ARG A 86 16.49 10.66 -7.61
CA ARG A 86 15.74 9.85 -8.57
C ARG A 86 14.37 9.48 -8.02
N ALA A 87 13.65 10.46 -7.49
CA ALA A 87 12.28 10.24 -7.05
C ALA A 87 11.36 10.04 -8.26
N SER A 88 10.44 9.09 -8.14
CA SER A 88 9.39 8.90 -9.14
C SER A 88 8.27 9.90 -8.89
N GLN A 89 7.74 10.49 -9.96
CA GLN A 89 6.48 11.23 -9.90
C GLN A 89 5.26 10.29 -9.83
N ALA A 90 5.38 9.09 -10.42
CA ALA A 90 4.35 8.07 -10.31
C ALA A 90 4.55 7.29 -9.01
N VAL A 91 3.60 7.47 -8.08
CA VAL A 91 3.58 6.83 -6.76
C VAL A 91 2.18 6.33 -6.48
N ASP A 92 2.09 5.05 -6.16
CA ASP A 92 0.93 4.44 -5.52
C ASP A 92 0.88 4.95 -4.08
N LEU A 93 -0.09 5.82 -3.79
CA LEU A 93 -0.10 6.59 -2.55
C LEU A 93 -0.36 5.69 -1.35
N LYS A 94 0.32 6.00 -0.23
CA LYS A 94 0.07 5.38 1.06
C LYS A 94 -1.39 5.55 1.49
N GLU A 95 -1.95 6.73 1.25
CA GLU A 95 -3.32 7.09 1.60
C GLU A 95 -4.35 6.22 0.86
N ASP A 96 -4.07 5.85 -0.39
CA ASP A 96 -4.94 4.92 -1.14
C ASP A 96 -4.90 3.51 -0.55
N ALA A 97 -3.73 3.03 -0.13
CA ALA A 97 -3.62 1.73 0.55
C ALA A 97 -4.35 1.72 1.90
N LEU A 98 -4.24 2.80 2.68
CA LEU A 98 -4.98 2.98 3.94
C LEU A 98 -6.49 3.02 3.72
N GLU A 99 -6.95 3.71 2.66
CA GLU A 99 -8.37 3.79 2.36
C GLU A 99 -8.95 2.46 1.88
N ILE A 100 -8.22 1.70 1.05
CA ILE A 100 -8.62 0.32 0.70
C ILE A 100 -8.67 -0.54 1.96
N TRP A 101 -7.68 -0.43 2.84
CA TRP A 101 -7.65 -1.16 4.11
C TRP A 101 -8.88 -0.87 4.97
N ASN A 102 -9.31 0.40 5.04
CA ASN A 102 -10.51 0.84 5.73
C ASN A 102 -11.80 0.33 5.07
N ILE A 103 -12.00 0.58 3.77
CA ILE A 103 -13.21 0.21 3.02
C ILE A 103 -13.46 -1.29 3.11
N PHE A 104 -12.41 -2.09 3.00
CA PHE A 104 -12.51 -3.54 3.07
C PHE A 104 -12.55 -4.09 4.50
N ASP A 105 -12.31 -3.25 5.52
CA ASP A 105 -12.19 -3.64 6.93
C ASP A 105 -11.17 -4.77 7.10
N LEU A 106 -9.98 -4.58 6.50
CA LEU A 106 -8.97 -5.64 6.43
C LEU A 106 -8.44 -6.05 7.81
N LYS A 107 -8.64 -5.22 8.84
CA LYS A 107 -8.36 -5.55 10.23
C LYS A 107 -9.07 -6.83 10.69
N SER A 108 -10.28 -7.07 10.18
CA SER A 108 -11.15 -8.19 10.57
C SER A 108 -10.78 -9.53 9.91
N TYR A 109 -9.74 -9.56 9.08
CA TYR A 109 -9.30 -10.74 8.34
C TYR A 109 -7.83 -11.05 8.60
N GLU A 110 -7.49 -12.33 8.62
CA GLU A 110 -6.13 -12.83 8.59
C GLU A 110 -5.53 -12.72 7.18
N LEU A 111 -4.20 -12.61 7.08
CA LEU A 111 -3.52 -12.50 5.78
C LEU A 111 -3.81 -13.70 4.85
N ILE A 112 -3.99 -14.89 5.41
CA ILE A 112 -4.25 -16.10 4.62
C ILE A 112 -5.62 -16.04 3.94
N GLU A 113 -6.62 -15.48 4.62
CA GLU A 113 -8.01 -15.34 4.15
C GLU A 113 -8.11 -14.43 2.93
N LEU A 114 -7.25 -13.41 2.87
CA LEU A 114 -7.20 -12.43 1.78
C LEU A 114 -6.43 -12.91 0.53
N SER A 115 -5.91 -14.14 0.55
CA SER A 115 -5.18 -14.71 -0.58
C SER A 115 -6.11 -14.92 -1.77
N HIS A 116 -5.67 -14.53 -2.96
CA HIS A 116 -6.41 -14.69 -4.24
C HIS A 116 -7.74 -13.92 -4.37
N VAL A 117 -8.24 -13.23 -3.33
CA VAL A 117 -9.51 -12.48 -3.39
C VAL A 117 -9.61 -11.57 -4.62
N HIS A 118 -8.56 -10.82 -4.95
CA HIS A 118 -8.56 -9.94 -6.12
C HIS A 118 -8.68 -10.71 -7.44
N ARG A 119 -7.98 -11.84 -7.58
CA ARG A 119 -8.00 -12.71 -8.76
C ARG A 119 -9.36 -13.34 -8.95
N ASP A 120 -9.91 -13.90 -7.87
CA ASP A 120 -11.22 -14.55 -7.89
C ASP A 120 -12.32 -13.54 -8.21
N PHE A 121 -12.22 -12.32 -7.67
CA PHE A 121 -13.19 -11.25 -7.91
C PHE A 121 -13.12 -10.68 -9.34
N LEU A 122 -11.90 -10.37 -9.83
CA LEU A 122 -11.69 -9.78 -11.15
C LEU A 122 -11.67 -10.83 -12.28
N GLN A 123 -11.60 -12.11 -11.94
CA GLN A 123 -11.47 -13.25 -12.85
C GLN A 123 -10.17 -13.19 -13.69
N VAL A 124 -9.04 -12.92 -13.01
CA VAL A 124 -7.70 -12.73 -13.61
C VAL A 124 -6.60 -13.61 -13.02
#